data_AF-A0A0Q4HW21-F1
#
_entry.id   AF-A0A0Q4HW21-F1
#
_cell.length_a   1.000
_cell.length_b   1.000
_cell.length_c   1.000
_cell.angle_alpha   90.00
_cell.angle_beta   90.00
_cell.angle_gamma   90.00
#
_symmetry.space_group_name_H-M   'P 1'
#
loop_
_entity.id
_entity.type
_entity.pdbx_description
1 polymer ?
#
loop_
_entity_poly.entity_id
_entity_poly.type
_entity_poly.pdbx_seq_one_letter_code
_entity_poly.pdbx_strand_id
1 'polypeptide(L)'
;MIADMSMAELTIADERTLARDAAGARARKEGLMLDRLVETMRLASFRSYLVATVHSMSAIVPDVLAMAGSDVGSALQRIRPGHRWPGSTMVRKVRRRPQSPPLFRRVAPSPSFANPGTSTYPLTPLVGDAIISEGAPGEWIEASILGDSLEIVLRSDGYELSTHAGAAHLKLAGSLPATVTAACVGRPLVEVVDHPLLRAGGFVIERAAQVAGSTRLSFDVGRVDIEMPWRP
;
A
#
# COMPACT_ATOMS: atom_id res chain seq x y z
N MET A 1 -43.14 -5.50 -55.61
CA MET A 1 -41.98 -4.98 -56.37
C MET A 1 -40.86 -4.66 -55.38
N ILE A 2 -40.34 -5.69 -54.72
CA ILE A 2 -39.17 -5.64 -53.83
C ILE A 2 -38.51 -7.01 -53.98
N ALA A 3 -37.18 -7.03 -53.97
CA ALA A 3 -36.30 -8.18 -53.91
C ALA A 3 -35.86 -8.77 -55.26
N ASP A 4 -34.85 -8.12 -55.84
CA ASP A 4 -33.75 -8.84 -56.49
C ASP A 4 -32.45 -8.09 -56.17
N MET A 5 -32.09 -8.05 -54.87
CA MET A 5 -30.73 -7.70 -54.47
C MET A 5 -29.84 -8.83 -54.97
N SER A 6 -29.07 -8.56 -56.02
CA SER A 6 -28.25 -9.56 -56.67
C SER A 6 -27.30 -10.23 -55.67
N MET A 7 -27.13 -11.55 -55.79
CA MET A 7 -26.20 -12.35 -54.97
C MET A 7 -24.78 -11.76 -54.88
N ALA A 8 -24.37 -10.97 -55.88
CA ALA A 8 -23.09 -10.27 -55.88
C ALA A 8 -22.99 -9.19 -54.79
N GLU A 9 -24.06 -8.44 -54.53
CA GLU A 9 -24.07 -7.40 -53.48
C GLU A 9 -24.04 -8.00 -52.07
N LEU A 10 -24.72 -9.13 -51.87
CA LEU A 10 -24.68 -9.91 -50.63
C LEU A 10 -23.26 -10.44 -50.34
N THR A 11 -22.55 -10.91 -51.37
CA THR A 11 -21.18 -11.44 -51.23
C THR A 11 -20.19 -10.33 -50.84
N ILE A 12 -20.30 -9.14 -51.45
CA ILE A 12 -19.43 -7.99 -51.14
C ILE A 12 -19.69 -7.46 -49.72
N ALA A 13 -20.94 -7.47 -49.26
CA ALA A 13 -21.28 -7.06 -47.89
C ALA A 13 -20.69 -8.01 -46.83
N ASP A 14 -20.69 -9.32 -47.11
CA ASP A 14 -20.11 -10.33 -46.22
C ASP A 14 -18.57 -10.23 -46.17
N GLU A 15 -17.91 -10.06 -47.32
CA GLU A 15 -16.46 -9.83 -47.39
C GLU A 15 -16.01 -8.58 -46.63
N ARG A 16 -16.78 -7.48 -46.71
CA ARG A 16 -16.51 -6.25 -45.95
C ARG A 16 -16.65 -6.47 -44.44
N THR A 17 -17.62 -7.29 -44.03
CA THR A 17 -17.85 -7.60 -42.62
C THR A 17 -16.71 -8.45 -42.08
N LEU A 18 -16.30 -9.51 -42.79
CA LEU A 18 -15.16 -10.35 -42.46
C LEU A 18 -13.84 -9.56 -42.41
N ALA A 19 -13.61 -8.66 -43.36
CA ALA A 19 -12.42 -7.80 -43.38
C ALA A 19 -12.38 -6.85 -42.17
N ARG A 20 -13.52 -6.25 -41.81
CA ARG A 20 -13.65 -5.38 -40.63
C ARG A 20 -13.40 -6.15 -39.34
N ASP A 21 -13.95 -7.35 -39.20
CA ASP A 21 -13.78 -8.17 -38.01
C ASP A 21 -12.33 -8.65 -37.86
N ALA A 22 -11.70 -9.06 -38.97
CA ALA A 22 -10.29 -9.43 -38.99
C ALA A 22 -9.36 -8.24 -38.67
N ALA A 23 -9.70 -7.02 -39.12
CA ALA A 23 -8.97 -5.81 -38.76
C ALA A 23 -9.16 -5.47 -37.27
N GLY A 24 -10.39 -5.56 -36.75
CA GLY A 24 -10.68 -5.33 -35.34
C GLY A 24 -10.00 -6.33 -34.40
N ALA A 25 -9.93 -7.61 -34.79
CA ALA A 25 -9.22 -8.63 -34.03
C ALA A 25 -7.71 -8.37 -34.00
N ARG A 26 -7.12 -7.95 -35.13
CA ARG A 26 -5.70 -7.55 -35.20
C ARG A 26 -5.41 -6.33 -34.31
N ALA A 27 -6.22 -5.28 -34.40
CA ALA A 27 -6.06 -4.08 -33.59
C ALA A 27 -6.13 -4.37 -32.08
N ARG A 28 -7.07 -5.23 -31.63
CA ARG A 28 -7.13 -5.64 -30.21
C ARG A 28 -5.90 -6.43 -29.77
N LYS A 29 -5.40 -7.33 -30.62
CA LYS A 29 -4.18 -8.12 -30.34
C LYS A 29 -2.95 -7.22 -30.25
N GLU A 30 -2.80 -6.27 -31.18
CA GLU A 30 -1.73 -5.27 -31.16
C GLU A 30 -1.82 -4.38 -29.92
N GLY A 31 -3.03 -3.92 -29.55
CA GLY A 31 -3.26 -3.18 -28.31
C GLY A 31 -2.78 -3.94 -27.07
N LEU A 32 -3.18 -5.21 -26.92
CA LEU A 32 -2.74 -6.06 -25.79
C LEU A 32 -1.22 -6.28 -25.77
N MET A 33 -0.57 -6.34 -26.93
CA MET A 33 0.90 -6.46 -27.02
C MET A 33 1.59 -5.18 -26.56
N LEU A 34 1.10 -4.01 -27.00
CA LEU A 34 1.61 -2.71 -26.57
C LEU A 34 1.42 -2.51 -25.06
N ASP A 35 0.26 -2.87 -24.52
CA ASP A 35 -0.03 -2.75 -23.09
C ASP A 35 0.95 -3.60 -22.25
N ARG A 36 1.21 -4.85 -22.65
CA ARG A 36 2.18 -5.73 -21.97
C ARG A 36 3.61 -5.19 -22.05
N LEU A 37 4.00 -4.63 -23.19
CA LEU A 37 5.32 -4.03 -23.36
C LEU A 37 5.49 -2.82 -22.45
N VAL A 38 4.49 -1.93 -22.41
CA VAL A 38 4.47 -0.75 -21.54
C VAL A 38 4.52 -1.17 -20.08
N GLU A 39 3.74 -2.17 -19.67
CA GLU A 39 3.74 -2.70 -18.31
C GLU A 39 5.12 -3.26 -17.93
N THR A 40 5.75 -4.02 -18.82
CA THR A 40 7.09 -4.59 -18.60
C THR A 40 8.15 -3.50 -18.45
N MET A 41 8.15 -2.51 -19.34
CA MET A 41 9.08 -1.38 -19.26
C MET A 41 8.84 -0.54 -18.00
N ARG A 42 7.57 -0.34 -17.63
CA ARG A 42 7.18 0.40 -16.43
C ARG A 42 7.66 -0.32 -15.17
N LEU A 43 7.49 -1.64 -15.11
CA LEU A 43 7.97 -2.46 -13.99
C LEU A 43 9.50 -2.45 -13.92
N ALA A 44 10.20 -2.60 -15.05
CA ALA A 44 11.66 -2.55 -15.07
C ALA A 44 12.21 -1.20 -14.57
N SER A 45 11.64 -0.09 -15.06
CA SER A 45 12.00 1.26 -14.62
C SER A 45 11.70 1.48 -13.13
N PHE A 46 10.56 0.98 -12.64
CA PHE A 46 10.20 1.02 -11.23
C PHE A 46 11.19 0.23 -10.36
N ARG A 47 11.61 -0.96 -10.81
CA ARG A 47 12.61 -1.77 -10.11
C ARG A 47 13.96 -1.06 -10.01
N SER A 48 14.42 -0.46 -11.10
CA SER A 48 15.64 0.36 -11.09
C SER A 48 15.53 1.55 -10.13
N TYR A 49 14.35 2.19 -10.06
CA TYR A 49 14.08 3.25 -9.10
C TYR A 49 14.19 2.74 -7.65
N LEU A 50 13.54 1.63 -7.31
CA LEU A 50 13.60 1.06 -5.97
C LEU A 50 15.02 0.68 -5.55
N VAL A 51 15.83 0.10 -6.45
CA VAL A 51 17.24 -0.21 -6.20
C VAL A 51 18.05 1.05 -5.84
N ALA A 52 17.70 2.19 -6.44
CA ALA A 52 18.40 3.45 -6.21
C ALA A 52 17.91 4.20 -4.96
N THR A 53 16.66 4.01 -4.52
CA THR A 53 16.05 4.84 -3.47
C THR A 53 15.74 4.11 -2.18
N VAL A 54 15.44 2.82 -2.21
CA VAL A 54 15.02 2.06 -1.04
C VAL A 54 16.23 1.31 -0.48
N HIS A 55 16.60 1.63 0.75
CA HIS A 55 17.79 1.05 1.40
C HIS A 55 17.51 0.53 2.79
N SER A 56 16.31 0.73 3.34
CA SER A 56 15.96 0.27 4.68
C SER A 56 14.57 -0.33 4.77
N MET A 57 14.28 -0.95 5.91
CA MET A 57 12.96 -1.36 6.34
C MET A 57 12.87 -1.25 7.87
N SER A 58 11.65 -1.16 8.40
CA SER A 58 11.44 -1.26 9.85
C SER A 58 11.80 -2.68 10.34
N ALA A 59 12.47 -2.82 11.48
CA ALA A 59 13.07 -4.11 11.87
C ALA A 59 12.06 -5.25 12.09
N ILE A 60 10.79 -4.92 12.35
CA ILE A 60 9.69 -5.89 12.53
C ILE A 60 9.13 -6.43 11.20
N VAL A 61 9.46 -5.80 10.06
CA VAL A 61 8.91 -6.16 8.74
C VAL A 61 9.16 -7.63 8.37
N PRO A 62 10.38 -8.20 8.52
CA PRO A 62 10.62 -9.61 8.20
C PRO A 62 9.73 -10.56 8.99
N ASP A 63 9.53 -10.29 10.29
CA ASP A 63 8.71 -11.15 11.16
C ASP A 63 7.24 -11.12 10.75
N VAL A 64 6.72 -9.94 10.38
CA VAL A 64 5.34 -9.79 9.87
C VAL A 64 5.17 -10.53 8.55
N LEU A 65 6.14 -10.44 7.63
CA LEU A 65 6.08 -11.16 6.35
C LEU A 65 6.15 -12.68 6.56
N ALA A 66 6.95 -13.14 7.53
CA ALA A 66 7.07 -14.56 7.86
C ALA A 66 5.75 -15.17 8.34
N MET A 67 4.88 -14.39 9.01
CA MET A 67 3.52 -14.84 9.36
C MET A 67 2.66 -15.19 8.15
N ALA A 68 2.86 -14.48 7.03
CA ALA A 68 2.20 -14.78 5.75
C ALA A 68 2.90 -15.90 4.95
N GLY A 69 3.96 -16.52 5.48
CA GLY A 69 4.81 -17.43 4.73
C GLY A 69 5.55 -16.75 3.57
N SER A 70 5.82 -15.45 3.68
CA SER A 70 6.57 -14.66 2.69
C SER A 70 7.89 -14.19 3.29
N ASP A 71 8.90 -14.05 2.44
CA ASP A 71 10.13 -13.34 2.77
C ASP A 71 10.12 -11.93 2.16
N VAL A 72 11.14 -11.13 2.51
CA VAL A 72 11.33 -9.75 2.04
C VAL A 72 11.54 -9.67 0.53
N GLY A 73 12.34 -10.57 -0.05
CA GLY A 73 12.60 -10.61 -1.49
C GLY A 73 11.35 -10.94 -2.30
N SER A 74 10.58 -11.94 -1.85
CA SER A 74 9.29 -12.30 -2.42
C SER A 74 8.28 -11.15 -2.34
N ALA A 75 8.22 -10.44 -1.20
CA ALA A 75 7.36 -9.27 -1.05
C ALA A 75 7.76 -8.16 -2.04
N LEU A 76 9.04 -7.80 -2.12
CA LEU A 76 9.55 -6.81 -3.08
C LEU A 76 9.21 -7.17 -4.52
N GLN A 77 9.33 -8.45 -4.91
CA GLN A 77 8.96 -8.92 -6.25
C GLN A 77 7.47 -8.74 -6.58
N ARG A 78 6.60 -8.74 -5.57
CA ARG A 78 5.15 -8.54 -5.72
C ARG A 78 4.77 -7.06 -5.80
N ILE A 79 5.53 -6.15 -5.20
CA ILE A 79 5.26 -4.71 -5.24
C ILE A 79 5.12 -4.22 -6.69
N ARG A 80 4.09 -3.42 -6.94
CA ARG A 80 3.82 -2.79 -8.23
C ARG A 80 3.85 -1.27 -8.11
N PRO A 81 4.23 -0.55 -9.19
CA PRO A 81 4.16 0.90 -9.18
C PRO A 81 2.70 1.35 -9.07
N GLY A 82 2.40 2.26 -8.15
CA GLY A 82 1.06 2.82 -8.01
C GLY A 82 0.59 3.49 -9.30
N HIS A 83 -0.72 3.62 -9.53
CA HIS A 83 -1.28 4.16 -10.78
C HIS A 83 -0.77 5.57 -11.16
N ARG A 84 -0.27 6.36 -10.19
CA ARG A 84 0.29 7.70 -10.42
C ARG A 84 1.80 7.73 -10.64
N TRP A 85 2.49 6.60 -10.54
CA TRP A 85 3.92 6.51 -10.78
C TRP A 85 4.22 6.54 -12.29
N PRO A 86 5.20 7.33 -12.76
CA PRO A 86 6.21 8.09 -11.99
C PRO A 86 5.81 9.53 -11.63
N GLY A 87 4.67 10.04 -12.09
CA GLY A 87 4.27 11.45 -11.95
C GLY A 87 4.05 11.95 -10.50
N SER A 88 3.96 11.05 -9.51
CA SER A 88 3.66 11.37 -8.10
C SER A 88 4.80 11.06 -7.10
N THR A 89 6.02 10.76 -7.55
CA THR A 89 7.16 10.54 -6.64
C THR A 89 7.63 11.81 -5.94
N MET A 90 7.32 12.99 -6.51
CA MET A 90 7.58 14.25 -5.83
C MET A 90 6.54 14.44 -4.73
N VAL A 91 7.00 14.49 -3.47
CA VAL A 91 6.29 15.23 -2.43
C VAL A 91 6.00 16.59 -3.02
N ARG A 92 4.75 16.82 -3.44
CA ARG A 92 4.29 18.15 -3.82
C ARG A 92 4.62 18.96 -2.58
N LYS A 93 5.67 19.80 -2.62
CA LYS A 93 6.01 20.72 -1.54
C LYS A 93 4.69 21.39 -1.23
N VAL A 94 4.04 20.97 -0.15
CA VAL A 94 2.80 21.59 0.29
C VAL A 94 3.28 22.99 0.57
N ARG A 95 3.00 23.91 -0.37
CA ARG A 95 3.21 25.34 -0.14
C ARG A 95 2.45 25.55 1.15
N ARG A 96 3.18 25.70 2.25
CA ARG A 96 2.62 25.99 3.57
C ARG A 96 1.92 27.31 3.37
N ARG A 97 0.64 27.25 3.00
CA ARG A 97 -0.23 28.41 3.04
C ARG A 97 -0.19 28.80 4.51
N PRO A 98 0.25 30.01 4.87
CA PRO A 98 0.36 30.42 6.26
C PRO A 98 -0.98 30.14 6.92
N GLN A 99 -0.98 29.19 7.86
CA GLN A 99 -2.17 28.81 8.60
C GLN A 99 -2.53 30.00 9.47
N SER A 100 -3.64 30.67 9.14
CA SER A 100 -4.32 31.56 10.06
C SER A 100 -4.62 30.79 11.36
N PRO A 101 -4.54 31.44 12.53
CA PRO A 101 -4.73 30.76 13.82
C PRO A 101 -6.14 30.15 13.90
N PRO A 102 -6.30 28.92 14.43
CA PRO A 102 -7.57 28.21 14.34
C PRO A 102 -8.52 28.62 15.48
N LEU A 103 -9.61 29.32 15.14
CA LEU A 103 -10.73 29.57 16.07
C LEU A 103 -11.88 28.56 15.97
N PHE A 104 -11.85 27.59 15.05
CA PHE A 104 -12.89 26.56 14.97
C PHE A 104 -12.30 25.19 14.64
N ARG A 105 -12.19 24.35 15.67
CA ARG A 105 -11.80 22.94 15.57
C ARG A 105 -12.94 22.16 14.92
N ARG A 106 -12.96 22.11 13.58
CA ARG A 106 -13.88 21.22 12.85
C ARG A 106 -13.56 19.78 13.20
N VAL A 107 -14.57 19.09 13.70
CA VAL A 107 -14.62 17.63 13.92
C VAL A 107 -14.22 16.95 12.61
N ALA A 108 -13.10 16.20 12.65
CA ALA A 108 -12.72 15.35 11.53
C ALA A 108 -13.76 14.23 11.37
N PRO A 109 -14.14 13.85 10.13
CA PRO A 109 -15.06 12.75 9.91
C PRO A 109 -14.51 11.46 10.52
N SER A 110 -15.39 10.64 11.10
CA SER A 110 -15.06 9.33 11.66
C SER A 110 -14.26 8.49 10.64
N PRO A 111 -13.10 7.94 11.00
CA PRO A 111 -12.35 7.06 10.12
C PRO A 111 -13.10 5.74 10.00
N SER A 112 -13.50 5.41 8.77
CA SER A 112 -13.85 4.05 8.40
C SER A 112 -12.57 3.24 8.22
N PHE A 113 -12.57 1.95 8.58
CA PHE A 113 -11.52 1.00 8.19
C PHE A 113 -11.29 0.97 6.66
N ALA A 114 -12.27 1.43 5.87
CA ALA A 114 -12.16 1.58 4.43
C ALA A 114 -11.38 2.83 3.96
N ASN A 115 -10.88 3.69 4.86
CA ASN A 115 -10.22 4.94 4.49
C ASN A 115 -8.87 5.11 5.21
N PRO A 116 -7.74 4.68 4.61
CA PRO A 116 -6.41 4.61 5.24
C PRO A 116 -5.71 5.97 5.45
N GLY A 117 -6.42 7.09 5.31
CA GLY A 117 -5.81 8.41 5.08
C GLY A 117 -5.47 9.27 6.29
N THR A 118 -5.75 8.87 7.53
CA THR A 118 -5.52 9.73 8.71
C THR A 118 -4.29 9.33 9.50
N SER A 119 -3.13 9.21 8.84
CA SER A 119 -1.85 9.29 9.54
C SER A 119 -1.47 10.76 9.71
N THR A 120 -1.20 11.18 10.94
CA THR A 120 -0.81 12.55 11.32
C THR A 120 0.60 12.93 10.89
N TYR A 121 1.32 12.05 10.21
CA TYR A 121 2.68 12.25 9.75
C TYR A 121 2.72 12.86 8.34
N PRO A 122 3.74 13.69 8.03
CA PRO A 122 3.91 14.21 6.68
C PRO A 122 3.91 13.04 5.70
N LEU A 123 3.00 13.11 4.72
CA LEU A 123 2.76 12.06 3.74
C LEU A 123 4.02 11.84 2.91
N THR A 124 4.87 10.90 3.33
CA THR A 124 5.88 10.32 2.45
C THR A 124 5.12 9.69 1.28
N PRO A 125 5.50 9.98 0.02
CA PRO A 125 4.70 9.55 -1.11
C PRO A 125 4.75 8.02 -1.18
N LEU A 126 3.57 7.40 -1.21
CA LEU A 126 3.44 5.99 -1.52
C LEU A 126 3.92 5.77 -2.96
N VAL A 127 5.01 5.03 -3.12
CA VAL A 127 5.64 4.81 -4.42
C VAL A 127 5.06 3.54 -5.08
N GLY A 128 4.79 2.52 -4.28
CA GLY A 128 4.19 1.27 -4.70
C GLY A 128 3.76 0.42 -3.52
N ASP A 129 2.89 -0.52 -3.79
CA ASP A 129 2.26 -1.43 -2.83
C ASP A 129 2.10 -2.84 -3.42
N ALA A 130 1.92 -3.81 -2.53
CA ALA A 130 1.42 -5.13 -2.84
C ALA A 130 0.70 -5.72 -1.64
N ILE A 131 -0.42 -6.37 -1.91
CA ILE A 131 -1.06 -7.23 -0.93
C ILE A 131 -0.31 -8.57 -0.91
N ILE A 132 0.22 -8.93 0.25
CA ILE A 132 1.01 -10.15 0.45
C ILE A 132 0.11 -11.31 0.87
N SER A 133 -0.87 -11.02 1.73
CA SER A 133 -1.92 -11.95 2.18
C SER A 133 -3.26 -11.22 2.22
N GLU A 134 -4.28 -11.82 1.61
CA GLU A 134 -5.67 -11.32 1.62
C GLU A 134 -6.57 -11.99 2.66
N GLY A 135 -6.01 -12.91 3.45
CA GLY A 135 -6.64 -13.63 4.55
C GLY A 135 -8.18 -13.66 4.58
N ALA A 136 -8.79 -14.73 4.05
CA ALA A 136 -10.13 -15.13 4.46
C ALA A 136 -10.05 -16.56 5.02
N PRO A 137 -10.13 -16.78 6.36
CA PRO A 137 -10.34 -15.85 7.49
C PRO A 137 -9.01 -15.45 8.19
N GLY A 138 -7.99 -15.08 7.41
CA GLY A 138 -6.63 -14.85 7.90
C GLY A 138 -6.28 -13.37 8.08
N GLU A 139 -5.02 -13.14 8.43
CA GLU A 139 -4.46 -11.78 8.51
C GLU A 139 -4.31 -11.16 7.12
N TRP A 140 -4.67 -9.89 7.01
CA TRP A 140 -4.43 -9.09 5.82
C TRP A 140 -3.11 -8.35 5.98
N ILE A 141 -2.17 -8.58 5.07
CA ILE A 141 -0.83 -8.00 5.11
C ILE A 141 -0.57 -7.30 3.79
N GLU A 142 -0.32 -5.98 3.87
CA GLU A 142 0.15 -5.16 2.77
C GLU A 142 1.61 -4.76 3.00
N ALA A 143 2.43 -4.87 1.96
CA ALA A 143 3.77 -4.32 1.92
C ALA A 143 3.78 -3.09 0.99
N SER A 144 4.40 -2.00 1.42
CA SER A 144 4.40 -0.73 0.71
C SER A 144 5.76 -0.04 0.77
N ILE A 145 6.08 0.72 -0.27
CA ILE A 145 7.28 1.56 -0.32
C ILE A 145 6.89 2.99 0.05
N LEU A 146 7.40 3.43 1.20
CA LEU A 146 7.19 4.77 1.73
C LEU A 146 8.55 5.50 1.79
N GLY A 147 8.86 6.23 0.72
CA GLY A 147 10.11 6.97 0.62
C GLY A 147 11.29 6.06 0.35
N ASP A 148 12.20 5.95 1.32
CA ASP A 148 13.44 5.16 1.28
C ASP A 148 13.33 3.83 2.04
N SER A 149 12.12 3.48 2.50
CA SER A 149 11.86 2.34 3.36
C SER A 149 10.75 1.42 2.85
N LEU A 150 10.95 0.11 3.04
CA LEU A 150 9.89 -0.89 2.93
C LEU A 150 9.12 -0.96 4.27
N GLU A 151 7.80 -0.82 4.18
CA GLU A 151 6.91 -0.76 5.32
C GLU A 151 5.72 -1.71 5.16
N ILE A 152 5.07 -2.05 6.26
CA ILE A 152 3.92 -2.95 6.26
C ILE A 152 2.69 -2.33 6.90
N VAL A 153 1.55 -2.91 6.54
CA VAL A 153 0.30 -2.82 7.29
C VAL A 153 -0.21 -4.23 7.50
N LEU A 154 -0.28 -4.66 8.76
CA LEU A 154 -0.90 -5.90 9.21
C LEU A 154 -2.25 -5.57 9.85
N ARG A 155 -3.31 -6.20 9.35
CA ARG A 155 -4.66 -6.13 9.94
C ARG A 155 -5.08 -7.52 10.37
N SER A 156 -5.58 -7.61 11.59
CA SER A 156 -6.18 -8.81 12.17
C SER A 156 -7.43 -8.42 12.94
N ASP A 157 -8.09 -9.40 13.57
CA ASP A 157 -9.26 -9.11 14.38
C ASP A 157 -8.88 -8.25 15.60
N GLY A 158 -9.48 -7.08 15.70
CA GLY A 158 -9.28 -6.17 16.83
C GLY A 158 -8.06 -5.24 16.77
N TYR A 159 -7.18 -5.31 15.76
CA TYR A 159 -6.06 -4.36 15.64
C TYR A 159 -5.52 -4.16 14.21
N GLU A 160 -4.80 -3.06 14.03
CA GLU A 160 -3.97 -2.75 12.86
C GLU A 160 -2.56 -2.35 13.34
N LEU A 161 -1.54 -3.04 12.85
CA LEU A 161 -0.14 -2.70 13.05
C LEU A 161 0.41 -2.12 11.75
N SER A 162 0.94 -0.90 11.79
CA SER A 162 1.63 -0.31 10.64
C SER A 162 3.01 0.17 11.01
N THR A 163 3.93 0.15 10.06
CA THR A 163 5.30 0.63 10.25
C THR A 163 5.57 1.85 9.37
N HIS A 164 6.43 2.74 9.86
CA HIS A 164 6.93 3.87 9.09
C HIS A 164 8.27 4.33 9.64
N ALA A 165 9.30 4.22 8.80
CA ALA A 165 10.60 4.82 9.01
C ALA A 165 11.24 4.43 10.36
N GLY A 166 11.09 3.15 10.74
CA GLY A 166 11.59 2.58 11.99
C GLY A 166 10.65 2.74 13.19
N ALA A 167 9.54 3.45 13.06
CA ALA A 167 8.49 3.47 14.06
C ALA A 167 7.39 2.47 13.71
N ALA A 168 6.80 1.85 14.73
CA ALA A 168 5.59 1.05 14.58
C ALA A 168 4.42 1.71 15.31
N HIS A 169 3.22 1.48 14.77
CA HIS A 169 1.98 2.02 15.26
C HIS A 169 0.96 0.90 15.37
N LEU A 170 0.51 0.65 16.59
CA LEU A 170 -0.55 -0.31 16.86
C LEU A 170 -1.84 0.44 17.17
N LYS A 171 -2.82 0.30 16.28
CA LYS A 171 -4.18 0.82 16.44
C LYS A 171 -5.09 -0.31 16.90
N LEU A 172 -5.68 -0.14 18.07
CA LEU A 172 -6.66 -1.08 18.64
C LEU A 172 -8.06 -0.73 18.13
N ALA A 173 -8.90 -1.73 17.82
CA ALA A 173 -10.27 -1.50 17.36
C ALA A 173 -11.12 -0.78 18.42
N GLY A 174 -10.84 -1.02 19.70
CA GLY A 174 -11.48 -0.35 20.83
C GLY A 174 -10.74 0.89 21.32
N SER A 175 -11.50 1.80 21.94
CA SER A 175 -10.96 2.90 22.73
C SER A 175 -10.71 2.42 24.16
N LEU A 176 -9.46 2.50 24.61
CA LEU A 176 -9.11 2.36 26.02
C LEU A 176 -9.58 3.61 26.80
N PRO A 177 -9.94 3.47 28.09
CA PRO A 177 -10.16 4.63 28.94
C PRO A 177 -8.98 5.60 28.91
N ALA A 178 -9.23 6.91 29.01
CA ALA A 178 -8.19 7.93 28.91
C ALA A 178 -7.08 7.75 29.96
N THR A 179 -7.45 7.33 31.17
CA THR A 179 -6.52 7.02 32.26
C THR A 179 -5.60 5.85 31.92
N VAL A 180 -6.16 4.77 31.34
CA VAL A 180 -5.40 3.61 30.88
C VAL A 180 -4.46 4.01 29.74
N THR A 181 -4.96 4.78 28.78
CA THR A 181 -4.17 5.28 27.64
C THR A 181 -2.97 6.09 28.11
N ALA A 182 -3.17 7.01 29.06
CA ALA A 182 -2.08 7.82 29.60
C ALA A 182 -1.06 6.97 30.36
N ALA A 183 -1.52 5.93 31.07
CA ALA A 183 -0.66 5.01 31.81
C ALA A 183 0.14 4.05 30.92
N CYS A 184 -0.17 3.93 29.63
CA CYS A 184 0.58 3.07 28.71
C CYS A 184 1.97 3.62 28.37
N VAL A 185 2.16 4.95 28.38
CA VAL A 185 3.43 5.56 27.96
C VAL A 185 4.57 5.16 28.91
N GLY A 186 5.70 4.74 28.35
CA GLY A 186 6.87 4.26 29.08
C GLY A 186 6.78 2.80 29.54
N ARG A 187 5.63 2.12 29.34
CA ARG A 187 5.49 0.71 29.67
C ARG A 187 6.01 -0.19 28.55
N PRO A 188 6.52 -1.39 28.87
CA PRO A 188 6.77 -2.42 27.87
C PRO A 188 5.47 -2.78 27.15
N LEU A 189 5.54 -2.87 25.82
CA LEU A 189 4.39 -3.15 24.97
C LEU A 189 3.74 -4.49 25.30
N VAL A 190 4.55 -5.49 25.65
CA VAL A 190 4.10 -6.84 26.05
C VAL A 190 3.21 -6.85 27.29
N GLU A 191 3.31 -5.85 28.17
CA GLU A 191 2.43 -5.74 29.34
C GLU A 191 1.04 -5.18 29.00
N VAL A 192 0.89 -4.58 27.82
CA VAL A 192 -0.35 -3.92 27.36
C VAL A 192 -1.02 -4.74 26.28
N VAL A 193 -0.24 -5.37 25.39
CA VAL A 193 -0.71 -6.11 24.23
C VAL A 193 -0.02 -7.45 24.17
N ASP A 194 -0.81 -8.50 24.31
CA ASP A 194 -0.32 -9.86 24.21
C ASP A 194 -0.39 -10.37 22.76
N HIS A 195 0.68 -10.16 22.00
CA HIS A 195 0.78 -10.61 20.60
C HIS A 195 2.14 -11.27 20.32
N PRO A 196 2.20 -12.44 19.65
CA PRO A 196 3.46 -13.16 19.39
C PRO A 196 4.57 -12.30 18.77
N LEU A 197 4.25 -11.50 17.74
CA LEU A 197 5.22 -10.58 17.12
C LEU A 197 5.83 -9.55 18.07
N LEU A 198 5.09 -9.16 19.11
CA LEU A 198 5.47 -8.04 19.98
C LEU A 198 6.21 -8.51 21.23
N ARG A 199 6.11 -9.81 21.57
CA ARG A 199 6.75 -10.39 22.76
C ARG A 199 8.29 -10.40 22.66
N ALA A 200 8.84 -10.60 21.47
CA ALA A 200 10.28 -10.80 21.30
C ALA A 200 11.11 -9.50 21.32
N GLY A 201 10.51 -8.35 21.00
CA GLY A 201 11.25 -7.13 20.72
C GLY A 201 11.55 -6.21 21.90
N GLY A 202 10.98 -6.47 23.08
CA GLY A 202 11.19 -5.60 24.25
C GLY A 202 10.74 -4.14 24.04
N PHE A 203 9.81 -3.90 23.12
CA PHE A 203 9.40 -2.57 22.71
C PHE A 203 8.78 -1.77 23.86
N VAL A 204 9.06 -0.48 23.92
CA VAL A 204 8.51 0.45 24.92
C VAL A 204 7.56 1.43 24.23
N ILE A 205 6.38 1.63 24.81
CA ILE A 205 5.37 2.54 24.27
C ILE A 205 5.85 3.98 24.47
N GLU A 206 6.20 4.66 23.37
CA GLU A 206 6.65 6.06 23.40
C GLU A 206 5.47 7.04 23.40
N ARG A 207 4.39 6.68 22.71
CA ARG A 207 3.19 7.52 22.61
C ARG A 207 1.94 6.66 22.65
N ALA A 208 0.94 7.15 23.37
CA ALA A 208 -0.40 6.57 23.39
C ALA A 208 -1.41 7.72 23.20
N ALA A 209 -2.33 7.55 22.26
CA ALA A 209 -3.33 8.58 21.95
C ALA A 209 -4.65 7.97 21.53
N GLN A 210 -5.74 8.67 21.84
CA GLN A 210 -7.05 8.41 21.27
C GLN A 210 -7.15 9.02 19.88
N VAL A 211 -7.47 8.19 18.89
CA VAL A 211 -7.63 8.59 17.49
C VAL A 211 -9.01 8.13 17.04
N ALA A 212 -9.96 9.07 17.05
CA ALA A 212 -11.31 8.91 16.49
C ALA A 212 -12.00 7.58 16.86
N GLY A 213 -12.08 7.30 18.17
CA GLY A 213 -12.74 6.12 18.71
C GLY A 213 -11.85 4.88 18.85
N SER A 214 -10.58 4.97 18.45
CA SER A 214 -9.58 3.90 18.63
C SER A 214 -8.40 4.38 19.47
N THR A 215 -7.68 3.46 20.10
CA THR A 215 -6.41 3.77 20.76
C THR A 215 -5.24 3.45 19.85
N ARG A 216 -4.32 4.40 19.68
CA ARG A 216 -3.07 4.22 18.94
C ARG A 216 -1.90 4.25 19.91
N LEU A 217 -1.12 3.18 19.90
CA LEU A 217 0.17 3.06 20.58
C LEU A 217 1.28 3.22 19.52
N SER A 218 2.35 3.93 19.83
CA SER A 218 3.52 4.08 18.96
C SER A 218 4.78 3.75 19.73
N PHE A 219 5.69 3.05 19.07
CA PHE A 219 6.94 2.57 19.67
C PHE A 219 8.02 2.49 18.58
N ASP A 220 9.28 2.65 18.98
CA ASP A 220 10.42 2.47 18.08
C ASP A 220 10.68 0.97 17.88
N VAL A 221 10.81 0.57 16.62
CA VAL A 221 11.23 -0.79 16.23
C VAL A 221 12.60 -0.78 15.56
N GLY A 222 13.20 0.40 15.35
CA GLY A 222 14.45 0.56 14.64
C GLY A 222 14.35 0.27 13.15
N ARG A 223 15.47 0.45 12.46
CA ARG A 223 15.62 0.20 11.02
C ARG A 223 16.71 -0.82 10.78
N VAL A 224 16.53 -1.60 9.73
CA VAL A 224 17.53 -2.52 9.21
C VAL A 224 17.71 -2.28 7.72
N ASP A 225 18.92 -2.53 7.24
CA ASP A 225 19.22 -2.43 5.82
C ASP A 225 18.50 -3.55 5.04
N ILE A 226 18.13 -3.24 3.80
CA ILE A 226 17.45 -4.18 2.92
C ILE A 226 18.32 -4.51 1.70
N GLU A 227 18.44 -5.81 1.41
CA GLU A 227 19.08 -6.27 0.18
C GLU A 227 18.05 -6.38 -0.95
N MET A 228 18.35 -5.77 -2.09
CA MET A 228 17.45 -5.75 -3.23
C MET A 228 17.60 -7.03 -4.07
N PRO A 229 16.52 -7.78 -4.33
CA PRO A 229 16.58 -9.08 -5.02
C PRO A 229 16.86 -8.98 -6.53
N TRP A 230 17.01 -7.76 -7.06
CA TRP A 230 17.23 -7.51 -8.49
C TRP A 230 18.57 -6.80 -8.75
N ARG A 231 19.50 -6.82 -7.79
CA ARG A 231 20.85 -6.34 -8.06
C ARG A 231 21.50 -7.23 -9.14
N PRO A 232 22.08 -6.62 -10.19
CA PRO A 232 22.79 -7.36 -11.23
C PRO A 232 24.03 -8.07 -10.68
#